data_AF-A0A9J6QTC6-F1
#
_entry.id   AF-A0A9J6QTC6-F1
#
_cell.length_a   1.000
_cell.length_b   1.000
_cell.length_c   1.000
_cell.angle_alpha   90.00
_cell.angle_beta   90.00
_cell.angle_gamma   90.00
#
_symmetry.space_group_name_H-M   'P 1'
#
loop_
_entity.id
_entity.type
_entity.pdbx_description
1 polymer ?
#
loop_
_entity_poly.entity_id
_entity_poly.type
_entity_poly.pdbx_seq_one_letter_code
_entity_poly.pdbx_strand_id
1 'polypeptide(L)'
;MGAKIIGDMRKDNTISKTEAKRLISFCSTSGPTFMVGAVGIGMLGSTAAGVLIAVSHYLGAVLNGIIYSFFFRSNKERASATPVRRRQQGLLELFTDAILSAFKSLAIILAYIVLFMFLTDLMHMGGLFSWIGYPPLKALAKGFFEMTVGCGALSECINLSMGLKGVLCTVVLSWGGLSIIGQSMSMLSGAGVSLPYFILTKLTHAVLAGIIALLLCGCML
;
A
#
# COMPACT_ATOMS: atom_id res chain seq x y z
N MET A 1 -7.73 -2.44 -0.49
CA MET A 1 -8.91 -3.03 0.18
C MET A 1 -8.92 -2.88 1.70
N GLY A 2 -7.80 -3.08 2.41
CA GLY A 2 -7.79 -2.98 3.88
C GLY A 2 -8.34 -1.65 4.43
N ALA A 3 -7.92 -0.51 3.86
CA ALA A 3 -8.43 0.82 4.22
C ALA A 3 -9.97 0.93 4.12
N LYS A 4 -10.56 0.36 3.07
CA LYS A 4 -12.02 0.33 2.86
C LYS A 4 -12.73 -0.48 3.94
N ILE A 5 -12.25 -1.69 4.20
CA ILE A 5 -12.84 -2.58 5.21
C ILE A 5 -12.77 -1.93 6.59
N ILE A 6 -11.62 -1.36 6.95
CA ILE A 6 -11.44 -0.65 8.23
C ILE A 6 -12.35 0.58 8.31
N GLY A 7 -12.47 1.34 7.23
CA GLY A 7 -13.36 2.49 7.13
C GLY A 7 -14.84 2.11 7.33
N ASP A 8 -15.29 1.04 6.68
CA ASP A 8 -16.65 0.52 6.81
C ASP A 8 -16.90 -0.01 8.24
N MET A 9 -15.99 -0.80 8.80
CA MET A 9 -16.07 -1.28 10.19
C MET A 9 -16.15 -0.14 11.21
N ARG A 10 -15.47 0.99 10.95
CA ARG A 10 -15.58 2.21 11.77
C ARG A 10 -16.92 2.91 11.63
N LYS A 11 -17.45 3.04 10.41
CA LYS A 11 -18.78 3.62 10.15
C LYS A 11 -19.87 2.81 10.83
N ASP A 12 -19.70 1.49 10.84
CA ASP A 12 -20.61 0.55 11.51
C ASP A 12 -20.39 0.46 13.03
N ASN A 13 -19.45 1.24 13.59
CA ASN A 13 -19.07 1.22 15.01
C ASN A 13 -18.65 -0.16 15.55
N THR A 14 -18.26 -1.09 14.67
CA THR A 14 -17.81 -2.45 15.04
C THR A 14 -16.41 -2.47 15.64
N ILE A 15 -15.61 -1.42 15.37
CA ILE A 15 -14.28 -1.22 15.93
C ILE A 15 -14.13 0.21 16.43
N SER A 16 -13.27 0.40 17.43
CA SER A 16 -12.86 1.70 17.97
C SER A 16 -11.87 2.43 17.05
N LYS A 17 -11.68 3.72 17.28
CA LYS A 17 -10.66 4.53 16.59
C LYS A 17 -9.25 3.95 16.78
N THR A 18 -8.97 3.45 17.98
CA THR A 18 -7.68 2.84 18.32
C THR A 18 -7.48 1.52 17.57
N GLU A 19 -8.51 0.69 17.45
CA GLU A 19 -8.46 -0.54 16.64
C GLU A 19 -8.28 -0.25 15.16
N ALA A 20 -8.96 0.75 14.60
CA ALA A 20 -8.76 1.15 13.20
C ALA A 20 -7.33 1.60 12.91
N LYS A 21 -6.71 2.36 13.83
CA LYS A 21 -5.30 2.75 13.73
C LYS A 21 -4.36 1.54 13.74
N ARG A 22 -4.61 0.57 14.61
CA ARG A 22 -3.81 -0.68 14.64
C ARG A 22 -4.03 -1.52 13.39
N LEU A 23 -5.27 -1.70 12.94
CA LEU A 23 -5.55 -2.52 11.76
C LEU A 23 -4.92 -1.92 10.50
N ILE A 24 -4.91 -0.59 10.35
CA ILE A 24 -4.36 0.02 9.14
C ILE A 24 -2.84 -0.13 9.04
N SER A 25 -2.12 -0.26 10.16
CA SER A 25 -0.67 -0.51 10.16
C SER A 25 -0.31 -1.95 9.73
N PHE A 26 -1.26 -2.89 9.74
CA PHE A 26 -1.11 -4.23 9.16
C PHE A 26 -1.65 -4.34 7.73
N CYS A 27 -2.82 -3.74 7.48
CA CYS A 27 -3.67 -4.13 6.34
C CYS A 27 -3.54 -3.20 5.11
N SER A 28 -2.57 -2.28 5.11
CA SER A 28 -2.29 -1.42 3.95
C SER A 28 -1.27 -2.03 3.00
N THR A 29 -1.49 -3.29 2.62
CA THR A 29 -0.57 -4.08 1.79
C THR A 29 -1.08 -4.22 0.35
N SER A 30 -0.14 -4.42 -0.58
CA SER A 30 -0.42 -4.78 -1.97
C SER A 30 -0.78 -6.27 -2.08
N GLY A 31 -1.53 -6.61 -3.13
CA GLY A 31 -1.94 -8.00 -3.39
C GLY A 31 -0.79 -8.85 -3.96
N PRO A 32 -0.75 -10.16 -3.67
CA PRO A 32 0.36 -11.02 -4.09
C PRO A 32 0.42 -11.17 -5.62
N THR A 33 -0.73 -11.16 -6.30
CA THR A 33 -0.81 -11.18 -7.76
C THR A 33 -0.17 -9.96 -8.40
N PHE A 34 -0.28 -8.78 -7.78
CA PHE A 34 0.38 -7.57 -8.26
C PHE A 34 1.90 -7.67 -8.07
N MET A 35 2.35 -8.14 -6.91
CA MET A 35 3.79 -8.22 -6.60
C MET A 35 4.52 -9.29 -7.43
N VAL A 36 3.99 -10.51 -7.47
CA VAL A 36 4.61 -11.63 -8.19
C VAL A 36 4.32 -11.55 -9.68
N GLY A 37 3.07 -11.30 -10.06
CA GLY A 37 2.63 -11.29 -11.44
C GLY A 37 3.04 -10.03 -12.18
N ALA A 38 2.51 -8.87 -11.77
CA ALA A 38 2.75 -7.62 -12.51
C ALA A 38 4.20 -7.12 -12.34
N VAL A 39 4.70 -7.01 -11.10
CA VAL A 39 6.03 -6.44 -10.85
C VAL A 39 7.14 -7.47 -11.09
N GLY A 40 7.03 -8.67 -10.49
CA GLY A 40 8.04 -9.72 -10.62
C GLY A 40 8.16 -10.25 -12.05
N ILE A 41 7.11 -10.91 -12.55
CA ILE A 41 7.13 -11.53 -13.88
C ILE A 41 6.98 -10.48 -14.99
N GLY A 42 6.02 -9.56 -14.86
CA GLY A 42 5.68 -8.61 -15.92
C GLY A 42 6.72 -7.50 -16.13
N MET A 43 7.17 -6.84 -15.07
CA MET A 43 8.12 -5.71 -15.17
C MET A 43 9.57 -6.17 -15.07
N LEU A 44 9.91 -7.00 -14.07
CA LEU A 44 11.27 -7.43 -13.81
C LEU A 44 11.69 -8.69 -14.59
N GLY A 45 10.75 -9.43 -15.17
CA GLY A 45 11.04 -10.69 -15.87
C GLY A 45 11.56 -11.80 -14.94
N SER A 46 11.29 -11.73 -13.63
CA SER A 46 11.82 -12.67 -12.64
C SER A 46 10.78 -13.02 -11.57
N THR A 47 10.36 -14.29 -11.57
CA THR A 47 9.51 -14.85 -10.51
C THR A 47 10.19 -14.79 -9.15
N ALA A 48 11.50 -15.06 -9.10
CA ALA A 48 12.27 -15.00 -7.86
C ALA A 48 12.28 -13.59 -7.25
N ALA A 49 12.45 -12.54 -8.07
CA ALA A 49 12.34 -11.16 -7.61
C ALA A 49 10.91 -10.83 -7.12
N GLY A 50 9.88 -11.33 -7.82
CA GLY A 50 8.49 -11.20 -7.39
C GLY A 50 8.20 -11.84 -6.03
N VAL A 51 8.73 -13.04 -5.79
CA VAL A 51 8.62 -13.74 -4.50
C VAL A 51 9.37 -12.99 -3.40
N LEU A 52 10.60 -12.54 -3.68
CA LEU A 52 11.38 -11.70 -2.76
C LEU A 52 10.58 -10.47 -2.31
N ILE A 53 9.97 -9.76 -3.26
CA ILE A 53 9.12 -8.60 -3.00
C ILE A 53 7.95 -8.97 -2.10
N ALA A 54 7.20 -10.03 -2.45
CA ALA A 54 6.01 -10.43 -1.71
C ALA A 54 6.33 -10.83 -0.27
N VAL A 55 7.34 -11.68 -0.06
CA VAL A 55 7.74 -12.15 1.28
C VAL A 55 8.21 -10.97 2.13
N SER A 56 9.08 -10.12 1.59
CA SER A 56 9.62 -8.97 2.32
C SER A 56 8.54 -7.94 2.66
N HIS A 57 7.62 -7.68 1.73
CA HIS A 57 6.50 -6.77 1.93
C HIS A 57 5.56 -7.25 3.05
N TYR A 58 5.19 -8.53 3.05
CA TYR A 58 4.29 -9.08 4.09
C TYR A 58 4.97 -9.21 5.45
N LEU A 59 6.22 -9.68 5.52
CA LEU A 59 6.96 -9.71 6.77
C LEU A 59 7.15 -8.30 7.34
N GLY A 60 7.49 -7.34 6.48
CA GLY A 60 7.56 -5.93 6.86
C GLY A 60 6.24 -5.40 7.40
N ALA A 61 5.10 -5.76 6.80
CA ALA A 61 3.78 -5.33 7.26
C ALA A 61 3.43 -5.92 8.62
N VAL A 62 3.73 -7.21 8.83
CA VAL A 62 3.51 -7.90 10.12
C VAL A 62 4.36 -7.26 11.21
N LEU A 63 5.66 -7.08 10.98
CA LEU A 63 6.54 -6.44 11.95
C LEU A 63 6.11 -5.00 12.25
N ASN A 64 5.75 -4.23 11.23
CA ASN A 64 5.25 -2.87 11.39
C ASN A 64 3.98 -2.85 12.25
N GLY A 65 3.00 -3.70 11.93
CA GLY A 65 1.78 -3.80 12.71
C GLY A 65 2.01 -4.22 14.17
N ILE A 66 2.96 -5.14 14.41
CA ILE A 66 3.36 -5.56 15.77
C ILE A 66 3.94 -4.36 16.54
N ILE A 67 4.89 -3.62 15.94
CA ILE A 67 5.49 -2.41 16.55
C ILE A 67 4.39 -1.42 16.94
N TYR A 68 3.51 -1.07 16.01
CA TYR A 68 2.43 -0.12 16.29
C TYR A 68 1.40 -0.65 17.30
N SER A 69 1.19 -1.96 17.37
CA SER A 69 0.30 -2.58 18.37
C SER A 69 0.87 -2.52 19.79
N PHE A 70 2.19 -2.64 19.94
CA PHE A 70 2.86 -2.48 21.23
C PHE A 70 3.00 -1.01 21.65
N PHE A 71 3.38 -0.11 20.74
CA PHE A 71 3.56 1.32 21.05
C PHE A 71 2.25 2.06 21.29
N PHE A 72 1.20 1.78 20.51
CA PHE A 72 -0.12 2.40 20.68
C PHE A 72 -1.04 1.54 21.55
N ARG A 73 -0.49 0.89 22.57
CA ARG A 73 -1.24 0.20 23.63
C ARG A 73 -1.90 1.24 24.56
N SER A 74 -2.70 2.14 23.99
CA SER A 74 -3.49 3.11 24.74
C SER A 74 -4.70 2.44 25.38
N ASN A 75 -5.11 3.05 26.51
CA ASN A 75 -6.12 2.63 27.45
C ASN A 75 -7.40 2.13 26.76
N LYS A 76 -8.07 1.14 27.35
CA LYS A 76 -9.24 0.43 26.77
C LYS A 76 -10.39 1.39 26.42
N GLU A 77 -10.33 2.08 25.29
CA GLU A 77 -11.52 2.48 24.54
C GLU A 77 -12.11 1.19 23.97
N ARG A 78 -12.88 0.47 24.79
CA ARG A 78 -13.72 -0.60 24.26
C ARG A 78 -14.67 0.08 23.27
N ALA A 79 -14.71 -0.41 22.03
CA ALA A 79 -15.84 -0.11 21.17
C ALA A 79 -17.10 -0.44 21.99
N SER A 80 -18.01 0.53 22.14
CA SER A 80 -19.35 0.19 22.57
C SER A 80 -19.89 -0.72 21.49
N ALA A 81 -19.94 -2.03 21.76
CA ALA A 81 -20.60 -2.98 20.88
C ALA A 81 -22.10 -2.68 20.94
N THR A 82 -22.53 -1.60 20.29
CA THR A 82 -23.93 -1.39 19.99
C THR A 82 -24.27 -2.47 18.97
N PRO A 83 -25.25 -3.34 19.25
CA PRO A 83 -25.68 -4.32 18.27
C PRO A 83 -26.13 -3.53 17.04
N VAL A 84 -25.36 -3.64 15.95
CA VAL A 84 -25.78 -3.12 14.66
C VAL A 84 -27.08 -3.85 14.36
N ARG A 85 -28.19 -3.11 14.39
CA ARG A 85 -29.50 -3.63 14.02
C ARG A 85 -29.42 -3.91 12.52
N ARG A 86 -28.93 -5.09 12.15
CA ARG A 86 -28.88 -5.52 10.75
C ARG A 86 -30.30 -5.47 10.25
N ARG A 87 -30.55 -4.55 9.32
CA ARG A 87 -31.79 -4.52 8.57
C ARG A 87 -31.95 -5.92 7.96
N GLN A 88 -33.13 -6.53 8.10
CA GLN A 88 -33.43 -7.76 7.39
C GLN A 88 -33.48 -7.41 5.90
N GLN A 89 -32.33 -7.47 5.24
CA GLN A 89 -32.21 -7.28 3.79
C GLN A 89 -32.33 -8.63 3.11
N GLY A 90 -32.98 -8.63 1.94
CA GLY A 90 -33.02 -9.83 1.10
C GLY A 90 -31.64 -10.18 0.57
N LEU A 91 -31.40 -11.46 0.25
CA LEU A 91 -30.13 -11.92 -0.31
C LEU A 91 -29.74 -11.14 -1.59
N LEU A 92 -30.72 -10.85 -2.45
CA LEU A 92 -30.50 -10.11 -3.70
C LEU A 92 -30.07 -8.66 -3.45
N GLU A 93 -30.61 -8.02 -2.42
CA GLU A 93 -30.25 -6.66 -2.01
C GLU A 93 -28.80 -6.63 -1.51
N LEU A 94 -28.44 -7.56 -0.60
CA LEU A 94 -27.07 -7.71 -0.09
C LEU A 94 -26.06 -7.98 -1.22
N PHE A 95 -26.44 -8.82 -2.19
CA PHE A 95 -25.60 -9.11 -3.34
C PHE A 95 -25.41 -7.88 -4.23
N THR A 96 -26.47 -7.11 -4.48
CA THR A 96 -26.42 -5.87 -5.25
C THR A 96 -25.55 -4.82 -4.55
N ASP A 97 -25.71 -4.65 -3.24
CA ASP A 97 -24.90 -3.74 -2.42
C ASP A 97 -23.41 -4.13 -2.46
N ALA A 98 -23.10 -5.43 -2.42
CA ALA A 98 -21.72 -5.92 -2.53
C ALA A 98 -21.11 -5.57 -3.89
N ILE A 99 -21.85 -5.76 -4.99
CA ILE A 99 -21.42 -5.39 -6.34
C ILE A 99 -21.16 -3.87 -6.42
N LEU A 100 -22.12 -3.05 -6.00
CA LEU A 100 -21.97 -1.58 -6.04
C LEU A 100 -20.80 -1.10 -5.16
N SER A 101 -20.61 -1.71 -3.99
CA SER A 101 -19.49 -1.41 -3.09
C SER A 101 -18.13 -1.77 -3.73
N ALA A 102 -18.06 -2.89 -4.45
CA ALA A 102 -16.87 -3.29 -5.19
C ALA A 102 -16.56 -2.31 -6.34
N PHE A 103 -17.57 -1.94 -7.15
CA PHE A 103 -17.42 -0.95 -8.22
C PHE A 103 -16.96 0.40 -7.69
N LYS A 104 -17.56 0.90 -6.60
CA LYS A 104 -17.14 2.16 -5.97
C LYS A 104 -15.69 2.10 -5.50
N SER A 105 -15.29 0.99 -4.88
CA SER A 105 -13.91 0.80 -4.41
C SER A 105 -12.93 0.76 -5.58
N LEU A 106 -13.28 0.06 -6.65
CA LEU A 106 -12.47 -0.01 -7.88
C LEU A 106 -12.35 1.36 -8.56
N ALA A 107 -13.45 2.09 -8.70
CA ALA A 107 -13.46 3.42 -9.31
C ALA A 107 -12.54 4.39 -8.57
N ILE A 108 -12.55 4.38 -7.22
CA ILE A 108 -11.63 5.18 -6.41
C ILE A 108 -10.18 4.79 -6.70
N ILE A 109 -9.85 3.49 -6.66
CA ILE A 109 -8.48 3.01 -6.92
C ILE A 109 -8.00 3.44 -8.30
N LEU A 110 -8.81 3.22 -9.34
CA LEU A 110 -8.46 3.58 -10.72
C LEU A 110 -8.29 5.09 -10.90
N ALA A 111 -9.19 5.90 -10.31
CA ALA A 111 -9.09 7.36 -10.38
C ALA A 111 -7.78 7.88 -9.79
N TYR A 112 -7.37 7.36 -8.62
CA TYR A 112 -6.10 7.76 -8.00
C TYR A 112 -4.88 7.27 -8.78
N ILE A 113 -4.88 6.03 -9.28
CA ILE A 113 -3.75 5.51 -10.08
C ILE A 113 -3.59 6.35 -11.35
N VAL A 114 -4.66 6.56 -12.12
CA VAL A 114 -4.61 7.32 -13.38
C VAL A 114 -4.20 8.78 -13.14
N LEU A 115 -4.76 9.42 -12.11
CA LEU A 115 -4.42 10.80 -11.76
C LEU A 115 -2.93 10.95 -11.44
N PHE A 116 -2.39 10.09 -10.57
CA PHE A 116 -1.00 10.18 -10.15
C PHE A 116 -0.02 9.70 -11.23
N MET A 117 -0.42 8.75 -12.09
CA MET A 117 0.35 8.38 -13.27
C MET A 117 0.49 9.58 -14.21
N PHE A 118 -0.63 10.20 -14.59
CA PHE A 118 -0.63 11.40 -15.44
C PHE A 118 0.17 12.56 -14.81
N LEU A 119 0.00 12.78 -13.50
CA LEU A 119 0.76 13.80 -12.78
C LEU A 119 2.27 13.52 -12.81
N THR A 120 2.68 12.26 -12.60
CA THR A 120 4.09 11.85 -12.63
C THR A 120 4.69 12.05 -14.02
N ASP A 121 3.93 11.74 -15.08
CA ASP A 121 4.36 11.95 -16.47
C ASP A 121 4.45 13.44 -16.80
N LEU A 122 3.49 14.25 -16.37
CA LEU A 122 3.53 15.71 -16.54
C LEU A 122 4.75 16.33 -15.84
N MET A 123 5.07 15.88 -14.62
CA MET A 123 6.27 16.29 -13.89
C MET A 123 7.55 15.87 -14.61
N HIS A 124 7.55 14.68 -15.22
CA HIS A 124 8.68 14.19 -16.01
C HIS A 124 8.90 15.04 -17.28
N MET A 125 7.84 15.29 -18.04
CA MET A 125 7.88 16.14 -19.24
C MET A 125 8.22 17.59 -18.91
N GLY A 126 7.73 18.10 -17.77
CA GLY A 126 8.06 19.43 -17.24
C GLY A 126 9.49 19.56 -16.72
N GLY A 127 10.31 18.49 -16.80
CA GLY A 127 11.72 18.53 -16.41
C GLY A 127 11.96 18.48 -14.91
N LEU A 128 10.96 18.22 -14.06
CA LEU A 128 11.18 18.16 -12.61
C LEU A 128 12.20 17.08 -12.22
N PHE A 129 12.18 15.95 -12.92
CA PHE A 129 13.11 14.84 -12.68
C PHE A 129 14.40 14.92 -13.50
N SER A 130 14.60 15.93 -14.34
CA SER A 130 15.77 16.03 -15.22
C SER A 130 17.06 16.28 -14.43
N TRP A 131 16.95 17.02 -13.31
CA TRP A 131 18.03 17.30 -12.35
C TRP A 131 18.57 16.05 -11.65
N ILE A 132 17.80 14.95 -11.67
CA ILE A 132 18.21 13.68 -11.08
C ILE A 132 18.96 12.87 -12.14
N GLY A 133 20.29 13.01 -12.15
CA GLY A 133 21.16 12.30 -13.10
C GLY A 133 21.24 10.79 -12.89
N TYR A 134 20.99 10.31 -11.66
CA TYR A 134 21.09 8.89 -11.32
C TYR A 134 19.75 8.16 -11.55
N PRO A 135 19.65 7.20 -12.51
CA PRO A 135 18.38 6.59 -12.91
C PRO A 135 17.59 5.91 -11.78
N PRO A 136 18.21 5.15 -10.85
CA PRO A 136 17.48 4.55 -9.74
C PRO A 136 16.84 5.59 -8.82
N LEU A 137 17.54 6.69 -8.52
CA LEU A 137 16.97 7.77 -7.71
C LEU A 137 15.81 8.46 -8.43
N LYS A 138 15.89 8.61 -9.75
CA LYS A 138 14.80 9.13 -10.59
C LYS A 138 13.58 8.20 -10.53
N ALA A 139 13.80 6.89 -10.61
CA ALA A 139 12.75 5.89 -10.50
C ALA A 139 12.08 5.89 -9.11
N LEU A 140 12.88 6.03 -8.03
CA LEU A 140 12.36 6.21 -6.67
C LEU A 140 11.55 7.50 -6.52
N ALA A 141 11.99 8.61 -7.13
CA ALA A 141 11.26 9.86 -7.13
C ALA A 141 9.92 9.74 -7.85
N LYS A 142 9.85 9.02 -8.99
CA LYS A 142 8.57 8.67 -9.64
C LYS A 142 7.72 7.77 -8.74
N GLY A 143 8.33 6.76 -8.13
CA GLY A 143 7.70 5.82 -7.18
C GLY A 143 7.13 6.48 -5.93
N PHE A 144 7.65 7.66 -5.55
CA PHE A 144 7.10 8.45 -4.46
C PHE A 144 5.67 8.93 -4.76
N PHE A 145 5.37 9.26 -6.03
CA PHE A 145 4.04 9.67 -6.47
C PHE A 145 3.15 8.47 -6.80
N GLU A 146 3.68 7.53 -7.58
CA GLU A 146 2.93 6.39 -8.09
C GLU A 146 3.83 5.14 -8.16
N MET A 147 3.47 4.10 -7.41
CA MET A 147 4.34 2.93 -7.22
C MET A 147 4.55 2.08 -8.48
N THR A 148 3.55 1.98 -9.37
CA THR A 148 3.64 1.22 -10.63
C THR A 148 4.61 1.89 -11.59
N VAL A 149 4.54 3.21 -11.71
CA VAL A 149 5.48 4.02 -12.52
C VAL A 149 6.91 3.89 -11.97
N GLY A 150 7.07 3.95 -10.65
CA GLY A 150 8.37 3.76 -10.01
C GLY A 150 8.98 2.37 -10.27
N CYS A 151 8.17 1.30 -10.20
CA CYS A 151 8.65 -0.06 -10.44
C CYS A 151 8.99 -0.32 -11.91
N GLY A 152 8.20 0.21 -12.85
CA GLY A 152 8.56 0.17 -14.27
C GLY A 152 9.88 0.90 -14.54
N ALA A 153 10.06 2.10 -13.99
CA ALA A 153 11.32 2.83 -14.15
C ALA A 153 12.53 2.11 -13.50
N LEU A 154 12.31 1.39 -12.40
CA LEU A 154 13.35 0.56 -11.77
C LEU A 154 13.71 -0.68 -12.60
N SER A 155 12.72 -1.30 -13.28
CA SER A 155 12.99 -2.48 -14.10
C SER A 155 13.87 -2.16 -15.32
N GLU A 156 13.74 -0.95 -15.86
CA GLU A 156 14.52 -0.44 -16.99
C GLU A 156 15.96 -0.02 -16.62
N CYS A 157 16.29 0.09 -15.33
CA CYS A 157 17.64 0.48 -14.89
C CYS A 157 18.67 -0.62 -15.20
N ILE A 158 19.57 -0.38 -16.17
CA ILE A 158 20.55 -1.38 -16.65
C ILE A 158 21.63 -1.68 -15.59
N ASN A 159 22.06 -0.66 -14.83
CA ASN A 159 23.17 -0.76 -13.89
C ASN A 159 22.81 -1.37 -12.52
N LEU A 160 21.64 -2.00 -12.40
CA LEU A 160 21.18 -2.64 -11.17
C LEU A 160 21.08 -4.16 -11.34
N SER A 161 21.62 -4.90 -10.38
CA SER A 161 21.39 -6.35 -10.29
C SER A 161 19.90 -6.63 -10.07
N MET A 162 19.44 -7.81 -10.51
CA MET A 162 18.04 -8.20 -10.36
C MET A 162 17.59 -8.20 -8.89
N GLY A 163 18.46 -8.64 -7.98
CA GLY A 163 18.21 -8.60 -6.54
C GLY A 163 17.98 -7.18 -6.03
N LEU A 164 18.84 -6.24 -6.42
CA LEU A 164 18.71 -4.84 -6.00
C LEU A 164 17.48 -4.16 -6.63
N LYS A 165 17.11 -4.50 -7.86
CA LYS A 165 15.81 -4.08 -8.44
C LYS A 165 14.64 -4.57 -7.57
N GLY A 166 14.66 -5.84 -7.16
CA GLY A 166 13.66 -6.41 -6.27
C GLY A 166 13.57 -5.68 -4.91
N VAL A 167 14.72 -5.35 -4.32
CA VAL A 167 14.79 -4.57 -3.07
C VAL A 167 14.16 -3.19 -3.23
N LEU A 168 14.56 -2.44 -4.27
CA LEU A 168 14.04 -1.09 -4.49
C LEU A 168 12.55 -1.10 -4.83
N CYS A 169 12.09 -2.06 -5.64
CA CYS A 169 10.67 -2.28 -5.89
C CYS A 169 9.92 -2.62 -4.58
N THR A 170 10.52 -3.39 -3.66
CA THR A 170 9.91 -3.67 -2.35
C THR A 170 9.70 -2.39 -1.55
N VAL A 171 10.67 -1.49 -1.53
CA VAL A 171 10.55 -0.19 -0.84
C VAL A 171 9.44 0.66 -1.47
N VAL A 172 9.42 0.77 -2.80
CA VAL A 172 8.41 1.54 -3.53
C VAL A 172 7.00 0.99 -3.32
N LEU A 173 6.81 -0.34 -3.39
CA LEU A 173 5.52 -0.99 -3.16
C LEU A 173 5.02 -0.84 -1.72
N SER A 174 5.94 -0.91 -0.76
CA SER A 174 5.61 -0.79 0.66
C SER A 174 5.24 0.65 1.02
N TRP A 175 5.93 1.63 0.43
CA TRP A 175 5.52 3.03 0.46
C TRP A 175 4.14 3.22 -0.20
N GLY A 176 3.96 2.65 -1.38
CA GLY A 176 2.72 2.67 -2.17
C GLY A 176 2.51 3.93 -3.01
N GLY A 177 3.24 5.01 -2.75
CA GLY A 177 3.07 6.27 -3.45
C GLY A 177 1.98 7.16 -2.87
N LEU A 178 1.99 8.43 -3.26
CA LEU A 178 0.92 9.37 -2.92
C LEU A 178 -0.45 8.92 -3.46
N SER A 179 -0.49 8.16 -4.56
CA SER A 179 -1.70 7.53 -5.10
C SER A 179 -2.40 6.63 -4.08
N ILE A 180 -1.65 5.68 -3.49
CA ILE A 180 -2.17 4.76 -2.48
C ILE A 180 -2.50 5.48 -1.17
N ILE A 181 -1.73 6.52 -0.82
CA ILE A 181 -2.03 7.34 0.37
C ILE A 181 -3.36 8.05 0.19
N GLY A 182 -3.55 8.76 -0.92
CA GLY A 182 -4.78 9.49 -1.24
C GLY A 182 -6.01 8.59 -1.27
N GLN A 183 -5.96 7.47 -2.02
CA GLN A 183 -7.09 6.57 -2.13
C GLN A 183 -7.45 5.92 -0.78
N SER A 184 -6.45 5.58 0.04
CA SER A 184 -6.68 4.94 1.33
C SER A 184 -7.29 5.93 2.32
N MET A 185 -6.84 7.19 2.30
CA MET A 185 -7.43 8.24 3.15
C MET A 185 -8.85 8.59 2.74
N SER A 186 -9.17 8.57 1.44
CA SER A 186 -10.55 8.70 0.96
C SER A 186 -11.45 7.58 1.52
N MET A 187 -10.96 6.33 1.48
CA MET A 187 -11.67 5.16 2.03
C MET A 187 -11.78 5.19 3.57
N LEU A 188 -10.80 5.77 4.26
CA LEU A 188 -10.77 5.94 5.72
C LEU A 188 -11.47 7.22 6.19
N SER A 189 -12.13 7.97 5.32
CA SER A 189 -12.85 9.18 5.70
C SER A 189 -13.85 8.90 6.82
N GLY A 190 -13.76 9.66 7.92
CA GLY A 190 -14.54 9.47 9.14
C GLY A 190 -14.04 8.37 10.10
N ALA A 191 -13.03 7.57 9.73
CA ALA A 191 -12.51 6.49 10.58
C ALA A 191 -11.71 7.00 11.80
N GLY A 192 -11.25 8.26 11.77
CA GLY A 192 -10.43 8.87 12.82
C GLY A 192 -8.93 8.55 12.73
N VAL A 193 -8.49 7.98 11.60
CA VAL A 193 -7.07 7.84 11.24
C VAL A 193 -6.60 9.17 10.64
N SER A 194 -5.54 9.77 11.19
CA SER A 194 -4.99 11.02 10.68
C SER A 194 -3.99 10.75 9.55
N LEU A 195 -3.90 11.67 8.58
CA LEU A 195 -2.95 11.56 7.47
C LEU A 195 -1.49 11.40 7.93
N PRO A 196 -0.96 12.19 8.89
CA PRO A 196 0.43 12.03 9.34
C PRO A 196 0.70 10.65 9.96
N TYR A 197 -0.27 10.12 10.71
CA TYR A 197 -0.15 8.77 11.26
C TYR A 197 -0.04 7.73 10.15
N PHE A 198 -0.89 7.83 9.13
CA PHE A 198 -0.88 6.88 8.03
C PHE A 198 0.40 6.97 7.18
N ILE A 199 0.87 8.19 6.88
CA ILE A 199 2.17 8.41 6.22
C ILE A 199 3.30 7.75 7.02
N LEU A 200 3.35 7.97 8.34
CA LEU A 200 4.39 7.38 9.19
C LEU A 200 4.34 5.84 9.16
N THR A 201 3.14 5.26 9.20
CA THR A 201 2.98 3.79 9.10
C THR A 201 3.47 3.24 7.76
N LYS A 202 3.32 4.00 6.66
CA LYS A 202 3.83 3.64 5.33
C LYS A 202 5.34 3.77 5.22
N LEU A 203 5.93 4.84 5.76
CA LEU A 203 7.38 5.02 5.78
C LEU A 203 8.07 3.90 6.57
N THR A 204 7.57 3.62 7.77
CA THR A 204 8.10 2.56 8.64
C THR A 204 7.95 1.17 8.00
N HIS A 205 6.80 0.87 7.38
CA HIS A 205 6.63 -0.35 6.59
C HIS A 205 7.63 -0.43 5.44
N ALA A 206 7.84 0.64 4.69
CA ALA A 206 8.78 0.66 3.57
C ALA A 206 10.23 0.42 3.99
N VAL A 207 10.66 1.03 5.11
CA VAL A 207 11.99 0.81 5.69
C VAL A 207 12.14 -0.64 6.14
N LEU A 208 11.18 -1.17 6.91
CA LEU A 208 11.24 -2.54 7.41
C LEU A 208 11.26 -3.57 6.27
N ALA A 209 10.35 -3.43 5.31
CA ALA A 209 10.29 -4.32 4.15
C ALA A 209 11.57 -4.22 3.29
N GLY A 210 12.14 -3.02 3.14
CA GLY A 210 13.41 -2.82 2.43
C GLY A 210 14.60 -3.50 3.12
N ILE A 211 14.70 -3.39 4.44
CA ILE A 211 15.74 -4.08 5.22
C ILE A 211 15.61 -5.60 5.08
N ILE A 212 14.38 -6.12 5.21
CA ILE A 212 14.12 -7.57 5.03
C ILE A 212 14.49 -8.01 3.63
N ALA A 213 14.11 -7.24 2.60
CA ALA A 213 14.47 -7.56 1.22
C ALA A 213 15.98 -7.57 0.99
N LEU A 214 16.72 -6.62 1.57
CA LEU A 214 18.19 -6.58 1.49
C LEU A 214 18.81 -7.83 2.10
N LEU A 215 18.35 -8.23 3.30
CA LEU A 215 18.84 -9.42 3.99
C LEU A 215 18.54 -10.69 3.20
N LEU A 216 17.29 -10.86 2.73
CA LEU A 216 16.90 -12.02 1.93
C LEU A 216 17.64 -12.07 0.59
N CYS A 217 17.83 -10.93 -0.08
CA CYS A 217 18.61 -10.86 -1.30
C CYS A 217 20.07 -11.27 -1.07
N GLY A 218 20.68 -10.85 0.03
CA GLY A 218 22.05 -11.23 0.39
C GLY A 218 22.22 -12.72 0.67
N CYS A 219 21.17 -13.41 1.14
CA CYS A 219 21.18 -14.86 1.35
C CYS A 219 20.91 -15.68 0.06
N MET A 220 20.43 -15.05 -1.01
CA MET A 220 20.11 -15.71 -2.29
C MET A 220 21.25 -15.60 -3.31
N LEU A 221 22.31 -14.85 -3.01
CA LEU A 221 23.56 -14.72 -3.76
C LEU A 221 24.61 -15.69 -3.20
#